data_AF-A0A3N6B1X0-F1
#
_entry.id   AF-A0A3N6B1X0-F1
#
_cell.length_a   1.000
_cell.length_b   1.000
_cell.length_c   1.000
_cell.angle_alpha   90.00
_cell.angle_beta   90.00
_cell.angle_gamma   90.00
#
_symmetry.space_group_name_H-M   'P 1'
#
loop_
_entity.id
_entity.type
_entity.pdbx_description
1 polymer ?
#
loop_
_entity_poly.entity_id
_entity_poly.type
_entity_poly.pdbx_seq_one_letter_code
_entity_poly.pdbx_strand_id
1 'polypeptide(L)'
;MGILLKIIWFCQQAWKSIHYCLSLHLYFGKSIAAVPDHSIVLFPYQMTTLSCGLAGVIGFKNGKKEENPVDLNEFAAMVRTIEDNTLKGKTSQQQCFDENCLGGDALIDQIKQISRSLKTGRWFSQIFLDQKLQNRLSDISSVLRQVVQSETASFIKNIGYLNSEESKIVSRRIENLKDIDWCLRMELMDNIRKVAGLMKNFTEKVQPETVMIYRQINAVLNSIDRLEVRGRDSAGISLMFVLSGDEYSHFNQLADQNKLVDMIATRMNQETLI
;
A
#
# COMPACT_ATOMS: atom_id res chain seq x y z
N MET A 1 -4.56 -20.72 -29.71
CA MET A 1 -5.69 -20.25 -28.86
C MET A 1 -5.28 -19.20 -27.81
N GLY A 2 -4.00 -19.03 -27.45
CA GLY A 2 -3.57 -18.09 -26.39
C GLY A 2 -3.43 -16.60 -26.79
N ILE A 3 -3.17 -16.27 -28.05
CA ILE A 3 -2.96 -14.87 -28.49
C ILE A 3 -4.27 -14.07 -28.45
N LEU A 4 -5.38 -14.67 -28.89
CA LEU A 4 -6.69 -14.02 -28.87
C LEU A 4 -7.14 -13.71 -27.43
N LEU A 5 -6.90 -14.64 -26.49
CA LEU A 5 -7.17 -14.46 -25.06
C LEU A 5 -6.31 -13.35 -24.43
N LYS A 6 -5.01 -13.27 -24.78
CA LYS A 6 -4.12 -12.18 -24.33
C LYS A 6 -4.57 -10.82 -24.88
N ILE A 7 -5.00 -10.75 -26.15
CA ILE A 7 -5.53 -9.52 -26.76
C ILE A 7 -6.84 -9.11 -26.10
N ILE A 8 -7.77 -10.05 -25.89
CA ILE A 8 -9.04 -9.77 -25.22
C ILE A 8 -8.79 -9.27 -23.78
N TRP A 9 -7.89 -9.91 -23.04
CA TRP A 9 -7.54 -9.48 -21.69
C TRP A 9 -6.89 -8.08 -21.66
N PHE A 10 -5.96 -7.82 -22.58
CA PHE A 10 -5.32 -6.50 -22.71
C PHE A 10 -6.32 -5.43 -23.12
N CYS A 11 -7.19 -5.71 -24.09
CA CYS A 11 -8.28 -4.82 -24.50
C CYS A 11 -9.28 -4.58 -23.36
N GLN A 12 -9.63 -5.60 -22.58
CA GLN A 12 -10.50 -5.45 -21.41
C GLN A 12 -9.85 -4.59 -20.32
N GLN A 13 -8.54 -4.73 -20.08
CA GLN A 13 -7.85 -3.90 -19.09
C GLN A 13 -7.61 -2.47 -19.58
N ALA A 14 -7.26 -2.29 -20.85
CA ALA A 14 -7.16 -0.98 -21.48
C ALA A 14 -8.52 -0.28 -21.47
N TRP A 15 -9.60 -0.99 -21.80
CA TRP A 15 -10.97 -0.47 -21.74
C TRP A 15 -11.40 -0.11 -20.32
N LYS A 16 -11.11 -0.96 -19.33
CA LYS A 16 -11.37 -0.64 -17.91
C LYS A 16 -10.61 0.61 -17.46
N SER A 17 -9.35 0.75 -17.87
CA SER A 17 -8.52 1.91 -17.51
C SER A 17 -8.98 3.18 -18.22
N ILE A 18 -9.35 3.09 -19.50
CA ILE A 18 -9.90 4.20 -20.29
C ILE A 18 -11.26 4.62 -19.75
N HIS A 19 -12.15 3.67 -19.47
CA HIS A 19 -13.47 3.95 -18.88
C HIS A 19 -13.32 4.55 -17.48
N TYR A 20 -12.36 4.09 -16.68
CA TYR A 20 -12.06 4.68 -15.38
C TYR A 20 -11.60 6.14 -15.50
N CYS A 21 -10.66 6.42 -16.42
CA CYS A 21 -10.21 7.78 -16.74
C CYS A 21 -11.32 8.67 -17.31
N LEU A 22 -12.26 8.12 -18.09
CA LEU A 22 -13.41 8.85 -18.64
C LEU A 22 -14.53 9.05 -17.61
N SER A 23 -14.59 8.21 -16.57
CA SER A 23 -15.55 8.35 -15.46
C SER A 23 -15.08 9.29 -14.34
N LEU A 24 -13.87 9.83 -14.48
CA LEU A 24 -13.26 10.73 -13.49
C LEU A 24 -13.79 12.15 -13.68
N HIS A 25 -14.44 12.67 -12.64
CA HIS A 25 -14.99 14.01 -12.65
C HIS A 25 -13.97 15.01 -12.10
N LEU A 26 -13.56 15.99 -12.92
CA LEU A 26 -12.63 17.04 -12.49
C LEU A 26 -13.41 18.27 -12.02
N TYR A 27 -13.12 18.75 -10.80
CA TYR A 27 -13.68 19.95 -10.22
C TYR A 27 -12.57 20.89 -9.72
N PHE A 28 -12.90 22.18 -9.63
CA PHE A 28 -12.02 23.21 -9.09
C PHE A 28 -12.74 23.90 -7.93
N GLY A 29 -12.06 24.03 -6.78
CA GLY A 29 -12.57 24.79 -5.63
C GLY A 29 -13.85 24.25 -4.96
N LYS A 30 -14.28 23.02 -5.25
CA LYS A 30 -15.53 22.45 -4.68
C LYS A 30 -15.28 21.59 -3.44
N SER A 31 -16.10 21.73 -2.40
CA SER A 31 -16.04 20.83 -1.25
C SER A 31 -16.10 19.35 -1.68
N ILE A 32 -15.18 18.54 -1.15
CA ILE A 32 -15.11 17.10 -1.45
C ILE A 32 -16.39 16.36 -1.02
N ALA A 33 -17.10 16.88 -0.01
CA ALA A 33 -18.38 16.32 0.43
C ALA A 33 -19.47 16.48 -0.64
N ALA A 34 -19.39 17.55 -1.45
CA ALA A 34 -20.42 17.96 -2.41
C ALA A 34 -20.21 17.41 -3.84
N VAL A 35 -19.09 16.72 -4.11
CA VAL A 35 -18.80 16.11 -5.41
C VAL A 35 -19.18 14.61 -5.40
N PRO A 36 -19.57 14.02 -6.54
CA PRO A 36 -19.84 12.58 -6.62
C PRO A 36 -18.57 11.75 -6.40
N ASP A 37 -18.74 10.45 -6.19
CA ASP A 37 -17.63 9.52 -6.15
C ASP A 37 -16.83 9.53 -7.47
N HIS A 38 -15.56 9.13 -7.41
CA HIS A 38 -14.60 9.22 -8.52
C HIS A 38 -14.36 10.65 -9.02
N SER A 39 -14.21 11.58 -8.08
CA SER A 39 -13.93 12.99 -8.37
C SER A 39 -12.53 13.41 -7.95
N ILE A 40 -11.88 14.22 -8.78
CA ILE A 40 -10.67 14.98 -8.45
C ILE A 40 -11.09 16.43 -8.24
N VAL A 41 -10.74 17.01 -7.11
CA VAL A 41 -10.92 18.45 -6.85
C VAL A 41 -9.57 19.12 -6.70
N LEU A 42 -9.32 20.14 -7.51
CA LEU A 42 -8.12 20.97 -7.45
C LEU A 42 -8.40 22.25 -6.64
N PHE A 43 -7.53 22.52 -5.66
CA PHE A 43 -7.53 23.73 -4.84
C PHE A 43 -6.15 24.39 -4.86
N PRO A 44 -6.04 25.70 -4.61
CA PRO A 44 -7.12 26.67 -4.80
C PRO A 44 -7.42 26.83 -6.30
N TYR A 45 -8.61 27.30 -6.66
CA TYR A 45 -8.83 27.78 -8.02
C TYR A 45 -8.22 29.18 -8.15
N GLN A 46 -7.03 29.27 -8.73
CA GLN A 46 -6.35 30.54 -8.99
C GLN A 46 -6.00 30.64 -10.47
N MET A 47 -6.72 31.51 -11.18
CA MET A 47 -6.35 31.91 -12.54
C MET A 47 -5.13 32.84 -12.49
N THR A 48 -4.26 32.73 -13.48
CA THR A 48 -3.19 33.71 -13.78
C THR A 48 -2.20 34.01 -12.64
N THR A 49 -2.05 33.12 -11.65
CA THR A 49 -1.13 33.30 -10.52
C THR A 49 -0.08 32.18 -10.51
N LEU A 50 1.20 32.55 -10.51
CA LEU A 50 2.31 31.61 -10.30
C LEU A 50 2.73 31.67 -8.83
N SER A 51 2.46 30.59 -8.09
CA SER A 51 2.83 30.48 -6.68
C SER A 51 4.28 29.99 -6.53
N CYS A 52 5.02 30.55 -5.58
CA CYS A 52 6.23 29.93 -5.04
C CYS A 52 5.87 29.20 -3.72
N GLY A 53 6.13 27.90 -3.62
CA GLY A 53 5.73 27.06 -2.48
C GLY A 53 4.55 26.12 -2.79
N LEU A 54 3.66 25.88 -1.82
CA LEU A 54 2.48 25.02 -2.00
C LEU A 54 1.51 25.63 -3.02
N ALA A 55 1.59 25.17 -4.27
CA ALA A 55 0.80 25.70 -5.38
C ALA A 55 -0.64 25.14 -5.43
N GLY A 56 -0.93 24.06 -4.71
CA GLY A 56 -2.28 23.51 -4.64
C GLY A 56 -2.43 22.22 -3.83
N VAL A 57 -3.68 21.89 -3.55
CA VAL A 57 -4.13 20.67 -2.89
C VAL A 57 -5.04 19.91 -3.86
N ILE A 58 -4.79 18.61 -4.01
CA ILE A 58 -5.62 17.72 -4.81
C ILE A 58 -6.45 16.84 -3.86
N GLY A 59 -7.76 17.05 -3.85
CA GLY A 59 -8.71 16.18 -3.17
C GLY A 59 -9.15 15.05 -4.09
N PHE A 60 -9.07 13.80 -3.62
CA PHE A 60 -9.59 12.66 -4.36
C PHE A 60 -10.76 12.02 -3.60
N LYS A 61 -11.95 11.98 -4.21
CA LYS A 61 -13.09 11.22 -3.68
C LYS A 61 -13.16 9.87 -4.35
N ASN A 62 -12.68 8.84 -3.66
CA ASN A 62 -12.83 7.45 -4.12
C ASN A 62 -14.28 7.02 -3.99
N GLY A 63 -14.78 6.31 -5.02
CA GLY A 63 -16.00 5.55 -4.87
C GLY A 63 -15.86 4.42 -3.87
N LYS A 64 -16.96 4.06 -3.21
CA LYS A 64 -17.02 2.86 -2.36
C LYS A 64 -16.77 1.63 -3.22
N LYS A 65 -15.52 1.17 -3.26
CA LYS A 65 -15.17 -0.09 -3.92
C LYS A 65 -15.48 -1.22 -2.94
N GLU A 66 -16.31 -2.17 -3.35
CA GLU A 66 -16.43 -3.42 -2.61
C GLU A 66 -15.06 -4.11 -2.63
N GLU A 67 -14.44 -4.21 -1.45
CA GLU A 67 -13.22 -4.99 -1.29
C GLU A 67 -13.63 -6.47 -1.26
N ASN A 68 -13.26 -7.21 -2.30
CA ASN A 68 -13.47 -8.66 -2.34
C ASN A 68 -12.76 -9.32 -1.14
N PRO A 69 -13.40 -10.31 -0.51
CA PRO A 69 -12.74 -11.08 0.54
C PRO A 69 -11.50 -11.78 -0.04
N VAL A 70 -10.36 -11.60 0.60
CA VAL A 70 -9.11 -12.31 0.31
C VAL A 70 -9.06 -13.56 1.17
N ASP A 71 -8.96 -14.72 0.52
CA ASP A 71 -8.67 -15.97 1.21
C ASP A 71 -7.14 -16.16 1.34
N LEU A 72 -6.63 -16.09 2.57
CA LEU A 72 -5.21 -16.30 2.83
C LEU A 72 -4.74 -17.74 2.57
N ASN A 73 -5.64 -18.72 2.55
CA ASN A 73 -5.28 -20.09 2.18
C ASN A 73 -5.12 -20.23 0.67
N GLU A 74 -6.00 -19.61 -0.12
CA GLU A 74 -5.82 -19.52 -1.56
C GLU A 74 -4.52 -18.76 -1.89
N PHE A 75 -4.27 -17.65 -1.19
CA PHE A 75 -3.03 -16.89 -1.35
C PHE A 75 -1.78 -17.72 -1.01
N ALA A 76 -1.81 -18.49 0.07
CA ALA A 76 -0.73 -19.40 0.42
C ALA A 76 -0.53 -20.50 -0.64
N ALA A 77 -1.62 -21.05 -1.19
CA ALA A 77 -1.55 -22.06 -2.24
C ALA A 77 -0.92 -21.49 -3.52
N MET A 78 -1.27 -20.26 -3.90
CA MET A 78 -0.66 -19.57 -5.05
C MET A 78 0.87 -19.39 -4.87
N VAL A 79 1.32 -19.02 -3.68
CA VAL A 79 2.77 -18.91 -3.38
C VAL A 79 3.46 -20.27 -3.45
N ARG A 80 2.82 -21.34 -2.95
CA ARG A 80 3.34 -22.71 -3.08
C ARG A 80 3.44 -23.16 -4.54
N THR A 81 2.48 -22.80 -5.38
CA THR A 81 2.55 -23.08 -6.82
C THR A 81 3.81 -22.45 -7.45
N ILE A 82 4.25 -21.27 -7.00
CA ILE A 82 5.52 -20.69 -7.48
C ILE A 82 6.70 -21.53 -7.00
N GLU A 83 6.70 -21.93 -5.72
CA GLU A 83 7.74 -22.76 -5.11
C GLU A 83 7.94 -24.08 -5.85
N ASP A 84 6.84 -24.74 -6.23
CA ASP A 84 6.84 -26.00 -6.99
C ASP A 84 7.29 -25.82 -8.44
N ASN A 85 7.24 -24.59 -8.98
CA ASN A 85 7.61 -24.27 -10.37
C ASN A 85 8.93 -23.48 -10.48
N THR A 86 9.80 -23.60 -9.49
CA THR A 86 11.15 -23.04 -9.46
C THR A 86 12.05 -23.58 -10.56
N LEU A 87 13.18 -22.91 -10.78
CA LEU A 87 14.22 -23.28 -11.74
C LEU A 87 15.06 -24.48 -11.31
N LYS A 88 14.88 -24.98 -10.09
CA LYS A 88 15.65 -26.11 -9.55
C LYS A 88 15.45 -27.35 -10.42
N GLY A 89 16.56 -27.95 -10.87
CA GLY A 89 16.55 -29.19 -11.66
C GLY A 89 16.24 -29.01 -13.15
N LYS A 90 15.95 -27.79 -13.62
CA LYS A 90 15.70 -27.50 -15.03
C LYS A 90 17.00 -27.06 -15.72
N THR A 91 17.74 -28.03 -16.26
CA THR A 91 18.91 -27.79 -17.14
C THR A 91 18.50 -27.80 -18.61
N SER A 92 19.14 -26.95 -19.41
CA SER A 92 18.80 -26.52 -20.78
C SER A 92 18.67 -27.60 -21.86
N GLN A 93 18.78 -28.89 -21.53
CA GLN A 93 18.72 -29.96 -22.52
C GLN A 93 17.40 -30.74 -22.56
N GLN A 94 16.46 -30.54 -21.62
CA GLN A 94 15.21 -31.32 -21.67
C GLN A 94 13.93 -30.68 -21.12
N GLN A 95 13.96 -29.44 -20.61
CA GLN A 95 12.73 -28.71 -20.30
C GLN A 95 12.89 -27.26 -20.74
N CYS A 96 12.30 -26.99 -21.91
CA CYS A 96 11.99 -25.65 -22.39
C CYS A 96 11.41 -24.84 -21.23
N PHE A 97 11.93 -23.63 -20.99
CA PHE A 97 11.37 -22.70 -20.02
C PHE A 97 9.95 -22.36 -20.49
N ASP A 98 8.96 -23.10 -19.98
CA ASP A 98 7.59 -23.00 -20.43
C ASP A 98 6.94 -21.70 -19.97
N GLU A 99 5.75 -21.39 -20.51
CA GLU A 99 4.96 -20.24 -20.07
C GLU A 99 4.71 -20.26 -18.55
N ASN A 100 4.80 -21.42 -17.89
CA ASN A 100 4.52 -21.66 -16.47
C ASN A 100 5.76 -21.61 -15.55
N CYS A 101 6.95 -21.29 -16.05
CA CYS A 101 8.12 -21.08 -15.19
C CYS A 101 7.79 -20.06 -14.08
N LEU A 102 8.05 -20.40 -12.81
CA LEU A 102 7.62 -19.60 -11.64
C LEU A 102 6.10 -19.37 -11.55
N GLY A 103 5.30 -20.30 -12.09
CA GLY A 103 3.85 -20.23 -12.14
C GLY A 103 3.27 -19.31 -13.22
N GLY A 104 4.13 -18.68 -14.04
CA GLY A 104 3.71 -17.82 -15.14
C GLY A 104 3.27 -16.42 -14.73
N ASP A 105 3.13 -15.52 -15.72
CA ASP A 105 2.85 -14.10 -15.47
C ASP A 105 1.45 -13.89 -14.85
N ALA A 106 0.46 -14.69 -15.23
CA ALA A 106 -0.92 -14.55 -14.73
C ALA A 106 -1.02 -14.80 -13.22
N LEU A 107 -0.32 -15.83 -12.71
CA LEU A 107 -0.28 -16.13 -11.27
C LEU A 107 0.44 -15.02 -10.51
N ILE A 108 1.59 -14.58 -11.02
CA ILE A 108 2.38 -13.49 -10.41
C ILE A 108 1.55 -12.21 -10.34
N ASP A 109 0.82 -11.87 -11.40
CA ASP A 109 -0.06 -10.69 -11.43
C ASP A 109 -1.22 -10.82 -10.42
N GLN A 110 -1.80 -12.01 -10.26
CA GLN A 110 -2.84 -12.25 -9.26
C GLN A 110 -2.31 -12.07 -7.83
N ILE A 111 -1.15 -12.64 -7.53
CA ILE A 111 -0.46 -12.48 -6.23
C ILE A 111 -0.10 -11.00 -6.00
N LYS A 112 0.34 -10.28 -7.03
CA LYS A 112 0.64 -8.83 -6.98
C LYS A 112 -0.61 -8.02 -6.65
N GLN A 113 -1.76 -8.36 -7.22
CA GLN A 113 -3.03 -7.69 -6.93
C GLN A 113 -3.48 -7.94 -5.48
N ILE A 114 -3.39 -9.18 -5.00
CA ILE A 114 -3.74 -9.53 -3.61
C ILE A 114 -2.81 -8.83 -2.63
N SER A 115 -1.50 -8.84 -2.88
CA SER A 115 -0.52 -8.17 -2.00
C SER A 115 -0.80 -6.66 -1.90
N ARG A 116 -1.24 -6.04 -3.00
CA ARG A 116 -1.64 -4.63 -3.03
C ARG A 116 -2.97 -4.36 -2.31
N SER A 117 -3.93 -5.29 -2.32
CA SER A 117 -5.19 -5.12 -1.58
C SER A 117 -5.00 -5.30 -0.08
N LEU A 118 -4.11 -6.20 0.36
CA LEU A 118 -3.86 -6.43 1.79
C LEU A 118 -3.34 -5.17 2.53
N LYS A 119 -2.69 -4.24 1.81
CA LYS A 119 -2.27 -2.95 2.36
C LYS A 119 -3.34 -1.85 2.31
N THR A 120 -4.57 -2.10 1.85
CA THR A 120 -5.64 -1.09 1.83
C THR A 120 -6.45 -1.09 3.13
N GLY A 121 -7.37 -0.12 3.27
CA GLY A 121 -7.91 0.29 4.57
C GLY A 121 -8.50 -0.84 5.42
N ARG A 122 -9.48 -1.58 4.89
CA ARG A 122 -10.18 -2.61 5.67
C ARG A 122 -9.28 -3.82 5.95
N TRP A 123 -8.51 -4.29 4.97
CA TRP A 123 -7.57 -5.39 5.20
C TRP A 123 -6.46 -5.02 6.18
N PHE A 124 -5.89 -3.81 6.07
CA PHE A 124 -4.85 -3.38 6.99
C PHE A 124 -5.35 -3.37 8.43
N SER A 125 -6.54 -2.81 8.70
CA SER A 125 -7.10 -2.78 10.06
C SER A 125 -7.47 -4.17 10.57
N GLN A 126 -8.00 -5.05 9.72
CA GLN A 126 -8.28 -6.44 10.07
C GLN A 126 -7.00 -7.21 10.43
N ILE A 127 -5.96 -7.12 9.60
CA ILE A 127 -4.67 -7.79 9.87
C ILE A 127 -4.03 -7.20 11.13
N PHE A 128 -4.10 -5.88 11.32
CA PHE A 128 -3.57 -5.24 12.53
C PHE A 128 -4.22 -5.78 13.81
N LEU A 129 -5.55 -5.98 13.79
CA LEU A 129 -6.31 -6.42 14.95
C LEU A 129 -6.27 -7.94 15.20
N ASP A 130 -5.84 -8.74 14.22
CA ASP A 130 -5.83 -10.20 14.31
C ASP A 130 -4.41 -10.79 14.20
N GLN A 131 -3.88 -11.25 15.34
CA GLN A 131 -2.56 -11.87 15.40
C GLN A 131 -2.46 -13.17 14.58
N LYS A 132 -3.55 -13.92 14.41
CA LYS A 132 -3.55 -15.13 13.58
C LYS A 132 -3.35 -14.76 12.11
N LEU A 133 -4.00 -13.69 11.63
CA LEU A 133 -3.79 -13.18 10.28
C LEU A 133 -2.34 -12.68 10.10
N GLN A 134 -1.78 -11.98 11.09
CA GLN A 134 -0.38 -11.54 11.05
C GLN A 134 0.60 -12.72 10.94
N ASN A 135 0.42 -13.74 11.78
CA ASN A 135 1.27 -14.93 11.76
C ASN A 135 1.15 -15.66 10.42
N ARG A 136 -0.08 -15.86 9.95
CA ARG A 136 -0.34 -16.51 8.66
C ARG A 136 0.31 -15.76 7.49
N LEU A 137 0.20 -14.43 7.49
CA LEU A 137 0.81 -13.60 6.45
C LEU A 137 2.34 -13.60 6.54
N SER A 138 2.89 -13.64 7.75
CA SER A 138 4.33 -13.79 7.99
C SER A 138 4.85 -15.11 7.42
N ASP A 139 4.11 -16.21 7.60
CA ASP A 139 4.46 -17.51 7.03
C ASP A 139 4.49 -17.47 5.50
N ILE A 140 3.44 -16.92 4.88
CA ILE A 140 3.34 -16.77 3.41
C ILE A 140 4.49 -15.92 2.88
N SER A 141 4.77 -14.78 3.54
CA SER A 141 5.87 -13.90 3.16
C SER A 141 7.23 -14.57 3.31
N SER A 142 7.42 -15.42 4.33
CA SER A 142 8.65 -16.18 4.52
C SER A 142 8.90 -17.18 3.38
N VAL A 143 7.86 -17.93 2.97
CA VAL A 143 7.97 -18.86 1.83
C VAL A 143 8.32 -18.10 0.55
N LEU A 144 7.60 -17.02 0.24
CA LEU A 144 7.88 -16.21 -0.95
C LEU A 144 9.32 -15.67 -0.95
N ARG A 145 9.81 -15.21 0.21
CA ARG A 145 11.18 -14.70 0.34
C ARG A 145 12.22 -15.78 0.06
N GLN A 146 12.01 -16.99 0.56
CA GLN A 146 12.89 -18.13 0.29
C GLN A 146 12.94 -18.46 -1.20
N VAL A 147 11.78 -18.47 -1.86
CA VAL A 147 11.68 -18.62 -3.33
C VAL A 147 12.45 -17.52 -4.04
N VAL A 148 12.20 -16.24 -3.72
CA VAL A 148 12.91 -15.11 -4.34
C VAL A 148 14.43 -15.24 -4.20
N GLN A 149 14.92 -15.63 -3.02
CA GLN A 149 16.34 -15.83 -2.77
C GLN A 149 16.92 -17.01 -3.56
N SER A 150 16.25 -18.17 -3.55
CA SER A 150 16.73 -19.35 -4.27
C SER A 150 16.72 -19.14 -5.77
N GLU A 151 15.69 -18.48 -6.29
CA GLU A 151 15.53 -18.23 -7.72
C GLU A 151 16.49 -17.17 -8.24
N THR A 152 16.75 -16.12 -7.45
CA THR A 152 17.79 -15.14 -7.79
C THR A 152 19.17 -15.83 -7.89
N ALA A 153 19.51 -16.69 -6.94
CA ALA A 153 20.77 -17.42 -6.96
C ALA A 153 20.85 -18.43 -8.11
N SER A 154 19.77 -19.18 -8.35
CA SER A 154 19.67 -20.13 -9.46
C SER A 154 19.77 -19.44 -10.82
N PHE A 155 19.12 -18.29 -10.99
CA PHE A 155 19.18 -17.51 -12.21
C PHE A 155 20.60 -17.05 -12.51
N ILE A 156 21.32 -16.49 -11.53
CA ILE A 156 22.73 -16.07 -11.70
C ILE A 156 23.62 -17.24 -12.12
N LYS A 157 23.41 -18.42 -11.53
CA LYS A 157 24.20 -19.63 -11.85
C LYS A 157 23.92 -20.16 -13.26
N ASN A 158 22.67 -20.06 -13.72
CA ASN A 158 22.22 -20.73 -14.94
C ASN A 158 22.04 -19.78 -16.13
N ILE A 159 22.24 -18.47 -15.97
CA ILE A 159 21.98 -17.46 -17.03
C ILE A 159 22.74 -17.74 -18.33
N GLY A 160 23.95 -18.31 -18.26
CA GLY A 160 24.75 -18.65 -19.44
C GLY A 160 24.21 -19.83 -20.26
N TYR A 161 23.27 -20.59 -19.71
CA TYR A 161 22.59 -21.70 -20.40
C TYR A 161 21.23 -21.29 -20.97
N LEU A 162 20.80 -20.03 -20.75
CA LEU A 162 19.55 -19.48 -21.24
C LEU A 162 19.78 -18.70 -22.53
N ASN A 163 18.83 -18.74 -23.44
CA ASN A 163 18.81 -17.78 -24.53
C ASN A 163 18.35 -16.39 -24.04
N SER A 164 18.47 -15.38 -24.91
CA SER A 164 18.15 -13.98 -24.57
C SER A 164 16.70 -13.77 -24.15
N GLU A 165 15.75 -14.51 -24.75
CA GLU A 165 14.32 -14.39 -24.47
C GLU A 165 13.97 -15.04 -23.13
N GLU A 166 14.47 -16.26 -22.89
CA GLU A 166 14.31 -16.99 -21.62
C GLU A 166 14.88 -16.19 -20.45
N SER A 167 16.09 -15.64 -20.62
CA SER A 167 16.74 -14.83 -19.59
C SER A 167 15.92 -13.58 -19.24
N LYS A 168 15.32 -12.91 -20.23
CA LYS A 168 14.44 -11.76 -20.01
C LYS A 168 13.16 -12.14 -19.27
N ILE A 169 12.53 -13.24 -19.64
CA ILE A 169 11.27 -13.69 -19.00
C ILE A 169 11.54 -14.03 -17.54
N VAL A 170 12.55 -14.85 -17.26
CA VAL A 170 12.90 -15.27 -15.90
C VAL A 170 13.29 -14.07 -15.05
N SER A 171 14.17 -13.19 -15.55
CA SER A 171 14.58 -11.97 -14.85
C SER A 171 13.38 -11.10 -14.48
N ARG A 172 12.49 -10.82 -15.44
CA ARG A 172 11.27 -10.04 -15.20
C ARG A 172 10.38 -10.66 -14.12
N ARG A 173 10.20 -11.98 -14.14
CA ARG A 173 9.38 -12.69 -13.15
C ARG A 173 10.01 -12.62 -11.76
N ILE A 174 11.32 -12.80 -11.64
CA ILE A 174 12.05 -12.64 -10.38
C ILE A 174 11.90 -11.22 -9.83
N GLU A 175 12.03 -10.19 -10.67
CA GLU A 175 11.82 -8.79 -10.24
C GLU A 175 10.39 -8.55 -9.76
N ASN A 176 9.38 -9.09 -10.46
CA ASN A 176 8.00 -9.03 -9.98
C ASN A 176 7.81 -9.75 -8.63
N LEU A 177 8.47 -10.89 -8.40
CA LEU A 177 8.40 -11.58 -7.10
C LEU A 177 9.11 -10.77 -6.00
N LYS A 178 10.21 -10.07 -6.31
CA LYS A 178 10.87 -9.14 -5.38
C LYS A 178 9.95 -7.96 -5.02
N ASP A 179 9.25 -7.38 -5.99
CA ASP A 179 8.25 -6.34 -5.74
C ASP A 179 7.17 -6.82 -4.76
N ILE A 180 6.70 -8.07 -4.94
CA ILE A 180 5.68 -8.68 -4.09
C ILE A 180 6.22 -8.90 -2.68
N ASP A 181 7.42 -9.50 -2.53
CA ASP A 181 8.08 -9.67 -1.22
C ASP A 181 8.24 -8.32 -0.50
N TRP A 182 8.71 -7.31 -1.23
CA TRP A 182 8.86 -5.95 -0.71
C TRP A 182 7.53 -5.38 -0.22
N CYS A 183 6.47 -5.52 -1.01
CA CYS A 183 5.14 -5.04 -0.66
C CYS A 183 4.64 -5.70 0.64
N LEU A 184 4.74 -7.02 0.76
CA LEU A 184 4.28 -7.74 1.95
C LEU A 184 5.10 -7.39 3.20
N ARG A 185 6.43 -7.35 3.09
CA ARG A 185 7.29 -7.13 4.25
C ARG A 185 7.37 -5.67 4.65
N MET A 186 7.76 -4.80 3.71
CA MET A 186 8.12 -3.42 4.01
C MET A 186 6.89 -2.51 3.99
N GLU A 187 5.95 -2.73 3.07
CA GLU A 187 4.78 -1.84 2.94
C GLU A 187 3.60 -2.26 3.81
N LEU A 188 3.53 -3.53 4.19
CA LEU A 188 2.45 -4.06 5.04
C LEU A 188 2.94 -4.43 6.44
N MET A 189 3.75 -5.48 6.60
CA MET A 189 4.13 -6.00 7.92
C MET A 189 4.93 -5.00 8.77
N ASP A 190 5.90 -4.29 8.18
CA ASP A 190 6.65 -3.25 8.89
C ASP A 190 5.76 -2.07 9.28
N ASN A 191 4.80 -1.70 8.43
CA ASN A 191 3.85 -0.65 8.77
C ASN A 191 2.87 -1.08 9.87
N ILE A 192 2.47 -2.35 9.94
CA ILE A 192 1.72 -2.88 11.09
C ILE A 192 2.52 -2.70 12.38
N ARG A 193 3.80 -3.09 12.38
CA ARG A 193 4.69 -2.93 13.55
C ARG A 193 4.87 -1.47 13.96
N LYS A 194 5.08 -0.57 12.98
CA LYS A 194 5.22 0.88 13.23
C LYS A 194 3.94 1.47 13.83
N VAL A 195 2.78 1.12 13.27
CA VAL A 195 1.48 1.56 13.80
C VAL A 195 1.27 1.01 15.22
N ALA A 196 1.63 -0.24 15.49
CA ALA A 196 1.55 -0.81 16.84
C ALA A 196 2.47 -0.06 17.81
N GLY A 197 3.66 0.33 17.37
CA GLY A 197 4.58 1.17 18.14
C GLY A 197 4.00 2.56 18.46
N LEU A 198 3.30 3.20 17.52
CA LEU A 198 2.60 4.47 17.76
C LEU A 198 1.44 4.31 18.75
N MET A 199 0.80 3.14 18.76
CA MET A 199 -0.36 2.83 19.61
C MET A 199 0.02 2.14 20.94
N LYS A 200 1.32 2.03 21.28
CA LYS A 200 1.80 1.24 22.42
C LYS A 200 1.18 1.58 23.79
N ASN A 201 0.72 2.82 23.96
CA ASN A 201 0.12 3.31 25.20
C ASN A 201 -1.42 3.29 25.17
N PHE A 202 -2.03 2.70 24.13
CA PHE A 202 -3.46 2.61 24.01
C PHE A 202 -3.97 1.45 24.88
N THR A 203 -4.75 1.77 25.91
CA THR A 203 -5.22 0.81 26.92
C THR A 203 -6.62 0.28 26.64
N GLU A 204 -7.37 0.94 25.75
CA GLU A 204 -8.72 0.57 25.39
C GLU A 204 -8.79 -0.39 24.21
N LYS A 205 -9.98 -0.95 23.96
CA LYS A 205 -10.23 -1.76 22.77
C LYS A 205 -10.07 -0.89 21.53
N VAL A 206 -9.09 -1.25 20.70
CA VAL A 206 -8.79 -0.52 19.46
C VAL A 206 -9.89 -0.75 18.41
N GLN A 207 -10.48 0.33 17.92
CA GLN A 207 -11.43 0.29 16.81
C GLN A 207 -10.69 0.34 15.45
N PRO A 208 -11.24 -0.28 14.39
CA PRO A 208 -10.64 -0.24 13.04
C PRO A 208 -10.35 1.18 12.54
N GLU A 209 -11.22 2.14 12.84
CA GLU A 209 -11.09 3.55 12.47
C GLU A 209 -9.88 4.20 13.14
N THR A 210 -9.63 3.86 14.41
CA THR A 210 -8.46 4.31 15.16
C THR A 210 -7.18 3.80 14.50
N VAL A 211 -7.12 2.52 14.13
CA VAL A 211 -5.98 1.94 13.40
C VAL A 211 -5.72 2.72 12.11
N MET A 212 -6.78 3.11 11.41
CA MET A 212 -6.66 3.86 10.15
C MET A 212 -6.11 5.27 10.34
N ILE A 213 -6.45 5.96 11.43
CA ILE A 213 -5.85 7.26 11.77
C ILE A 213 -4.35 7.10 12.02
N TYR A 214 -3.94 6.14 12.86
CA TYR A 214 -2.52 5.92 13.15
C TYR A 214 -1.73 5.44 11.93
N ARG A 215 -2.37 4.68 11.04
CA ARG A 215 -1.79 4.32 9.74
C ARG A 215 -1.52 5.56 8.87
N GLN A 216 -2.43 6.52 8.83
CA GLN A 216 -2.24 7.78 8.10
C GLN A 216 -1.09 8.61 8.71
N ILE A 217 -1.04 8.70 10.03
CA ILE A 217 0.08 9.33 10.75
C ILE A 217 1.40 8.65 10.36
N ASN A 218 1.47 7.33 10.43
CA ASN A 218 2.65 6.57 10.04
C ASN A 218 3.04 6.78 8.56
N ALA A 219 2.07 6.94 7.66
CA ALA A 219 2.35 7.23 6.25
C ALA A 219 3.04 8.60 6.08
N VAL A 220 2.59 9.63 6.82
CA VAL A 220 3.24 10.95 6.85
C VAL A 220 4.65 10.84 7.44
N LEU A 221 4.82 10.13 8.56
CA LEU A 221 6.14 9.94 9.19
C LEU A 221 7.12 9.21 8.26
N ASN A 222 6.69 8.15 7.58
CA ASN A 222 7.48 7.45 6.57
C ASN A 222 7.89 8.35 5.40
N SER A 223 7.10 9.39 5.11
CA SER A 223 7.40 10.35 4.04
C SER A 223 8.41 11.37 4.52
N ILE A 224 8.28 11.88 5.75
CA ILE A 224 9.23 12.81 6.38
C ILE A 224 10.61 12.17 6.51
N ASP A 225 10.69 10.90 6.91
CA ASP A 225 11.96 10.13 7.02
C ASP A 225 12.76 10.08 5.70
N ARG A 226 12.10 10.29 4.56
CA ARG A 226 12.72 10.27 3.23
C ARG A 226 12.92 11.66 2.62
N LEU A 227 12.44 12.72 3.28
CA LEU A 227 12.60 14.08 2.81
C LEU A 227 13.98 14.60 3.22
N GLU A 228 14.76 15.00 2.22
CA GLU A 228 15.95 15.79 2.44
C GLU A 228 15.52 17.24 2.74
N VAL A 229 15.38 17.57 4.02
CA VAL A 229 15.06 18.93 4.46
C VAL A 229 16.33 19.77 4.39
N ARG A 230 16.43 20.68 3.41
CA ARG A 230 17.59 21.58 3.25
C ARG A 230 17.21 23.00 3.64
N GLY A 231 18.06 23.68 4.42
CA GLY A 231 17.93 25.12 4.66
C GLY A 231 16.62 25.53 5.35
N ARG A 232 15.82 26.39 4.69
CA ARG A 232 14.60 27.03 5.22
C ARG A 232 13.39 26.11 5.31
N ASP A 233 13.50 24.89 4.80
CA ASP A 233 12.38 23.96 4.76
C ASP A 233 12.14 23.39 6.16
N SER A 234 10.87 23.30 6.55
CA SER A 234 10.44 22.60 7.76
C SER A 234 9.57 21.41 7.34
N ALA A 235 9.75 20.28 8.02
CA ALA A 235 8.90 19.11 7.87
C ALA A 235 8.21 18.87 9.21
N GLY A 236 6.88 18.70 9.18
CA GLY A 236 6.08 18.51 10.36
C GLY A 236 4.77 17.81 10.04
N ILE A 237 4.05 17.45 11.09
CA ILE A 237 2.71 16.89 11.00
C ILE A 237 1.73 17.83 11.70
N SER A 238 0.63 18.16 11.02
CA SER A 238 -0.50 18.87 11.61
C SER A 238 -1.69 17.93 11.64
N LEU A 239 -2.33 17.82 12.80
CA LEU A 239 -3.52 17.01 13.02
C LEU A 239 -4.66 17.92 13.42
N MET A 240 -5.74 17.91 12.64
CA MET A 240 -6.93 18.70 12.89
C MET A 240 -8.09 17.76 13.21
N PHE A 241 -8.71 17.96 14.37
CA PHE A 241 -9.85 17.19 14.84
C PHE A 241 -11.07 18.11 14.96
N VAL A 242 -12.24 17.62 14.54
CA VAL A 242 -13.52 18.30 14.76
C VAL A 242 -14.33 17.41 15.67
N LEU A 243 -14.63 17.92 16.87
CA LEU A 243 -15.36 17.21 17.91
C LEU A 243 -16.76 17.82 18.06
N SER A 244 -17.76 16.98 18.37
CA SER A 244 -19.06 17.47 18.84
C SER A 244 -18.90 18.09 20.23
N GLY A 245 -19.91 18.84 20.71
CA GLY A 245 -19.88 19.43 22.05
C GLY A 245 -19.71 18.38 23.16
N ASP A 246 -20.38 17.25 23.03
CA ASP A 246 -20.30 16.14 23.99
C ASP A 246 -18.92 15.47 23.96
N GLU A 247 -18.39 15.19 22.77
CA GLU A 247 -17.04 14.61 22.59
C GLU A 247 -15.95 15.56 23.07
N TYR A 248 -16.11 16.87 22.86
CA TYR A 248 -15.17 17.87 23.38
C TYR A 248 -15.17 17.92 24.91
N SER A 249 -16.35 17.81 25.52
CA SER A 249 -16.48 17.76 26.98
C SER A 249 -15.83 16.49 27.54
N HIS A 250 -16.06 15.35 26.89
CA HIS A 250 -15.44 14.08 27.25
C HIS A 250 -13.90 14.11 27.09
N PHE A 251 -13.41 14.68 25.99
CA PHE A 251 -11.98 14.90 25.75
C PHE A 251 -11.33 15.71 26.88
N ASN A 252 -11.95 16.80 27.32
CA ASN A 252 -11.43 17.62 28.41
C ASN A 252 -11.39 16.85 29.74
N GLN A 253 -12.40 16.01 30.02
CA GLN A 253 -12.38 15.14 31.21
C GLN A 253 -11.23 14.13 31.15
N LEU A 254 -11.00 13.49 30.00
CA LEU A 254 -9.88 12.57 29.81
C LEU A 254 -8.53 13.29 29.93
N ALA A 255 -8.41 14.51 29.39
CA ALA A 255 -7.20 15.32 29.51
C ALA A 255 -6.87 15.64 30.98
N ASP A 256 -7.88 15.97 31.78
CA ASP A 256 -7.73 16.22 33.21
C ASP A 256 -7.32 14.96 33.98
N GLN A 257 -8.01 13.84 33.75
CA GLN A 257 -7.68 12.54 34.34
C GLN A 257 -6.24 12.09 34.04
N ASN A 258 -5.75 12.39 32.84
CA ASN A 258 -4.38 12.05 32.41
C ASN A 258 -3.35 13.15 32.73
N LYS A 259 -3.74 14.22 33.44
CA LYS A 259 -2.87 15.36 33.81
C LYS A 259 -2.21 16.04 32.60
N LEU A 260 -2.95 16.14 31.49
CA LEU A 260 -2.49 16.74 30.24
C LEU A 260 -2.97 18.18 30.03
N VAL A 261 -3.88 18.69 30.88
CA VAL A 261 -4.51 20.01 30.72
C VAL A 261 -3.48 21.13 30.60
N ASP A 262 -2.50 21.21 31.53
CA ASP A 262 -1.47 22.25 31.50
C ASP A 262 -0.56 22.15 30.27
N MET A 263 -0.22 20.94 29.86
CA MET A 263 0.58 20.69 28.66
C MET A 263 -0.16 21.14 27.39
N ILE A 264 -1.46 20.81 27.30
CA ILE A 264 -2.32 21.21 26.18
C ILE A 264 -2.44 22.74 26.15
N ALA A 265 -2.78 23.37 27.28
CA ALA A 265 -2.92 24.82 27.39
C ALA A 265 -1.62 25.55 27.02
N THR A 266 -0.47 25.04 27.47
CA THR A 266 0.84 25.61 27.13
C THR A 266 1.10 25.54 25.63
N ARG A 267 0.79 24.42 24.97
CA ARG A 267 1.00 24.24 23.53
C ARG A 267 0.00 25.01 22.66
N MET A 268 -1.22 25.21 23.14
CA MET A 268 -2.23 26.01 22.45
C MET A 268 -1.93 27.52 22.49
N ASN A 269 -1.27 27.99 23.54
CA ASN A 269 -0.96 29.40 23.76
C ASN A 269 0.48 29.79 23.37
N GLN A 270 1.21 28.90 22.70
CA GLN A 270 2.50 29.28 22.10
C GLN A 270 2.23 30.17 20.89
N GLU A 271 2.82 31.37 20.87
CA GLU A 271 2.96 32.12 19.64
C GLU A 271 3.61 31.20 18.61
N THR A 272 2.92 30.95 17.50
CA THR A 272 3.52 30.29 16.34
C THR A 272 4.80 31.02 16.03
N LEU A 273 5.94 30.32 16.12
CA LEU A 273 7.24 30.85 15.73
C LEU A 273 7.11 31.48 14.34
N ILE A 274 7.16 32.82 14.30
CA ILE A 274 7.12 33.64 13.09
C ILE A 274 8.48 33.55 12.40
#